data_AF-A0A968M9X0-F1
#
_entry.id   AF-A0A968M9X0-F1
#
_cell.length_a   1.000
_cell.length_b   1.000
_cell.length_c   1.000
_cell.angle_alpha   90.00
_cell.angle_beta   90.00
_cell.angle_gamma   90.00
#
_symmetry.space_group_name_H-M   'P 1'
#
loop_
_entity.id
_entity.type
_entity.pdbx_description
1 polymer ?
#
loop_
_entity_poly.entity_id
_entity_poly.type
_entity_poly.pdbx_seq_one_letter_code
_entity_poly.pdbx_strand_id
1 'polypeptide(L)'
;MKAAAWWVRTHSAPTDVVFADSAYEPYQLWYYVRRPFIGVTDAATSADAYLLLPEQPVPPQWYLVVPDNEHLLATYAPEPTRLAARVLVDQQPVLLVYQPASQPIAAVVDIESTAANAAFDMEYGTLEEMFSLGR
;
A
#
# COMPACT_ATOMS: atom_id res chain seq x y z
N MET A 1 -5.69 -1.54 -5.03
CA MET A 1 -4.53 -0.63 -5.13
C MET A 1 -4.91 0.86 -5.11
N LYS A 2 -5.62 1.40 -6.11
CA LYS A 2 -5.89 2.85 -6.23
C LYS A 2 -6.45 3.53 -4.97
N ALA A 3 -7.49 2.97 -4.35
CA ALA A 3 -8.04 3.46 -3.07
C ALA A 3 -7.00 3.53 -1.93
N ALA A 4 -6.19 2.47 -1.75
CA ALA A 4 -5.10 2.49 -0.77
C ALA A 4 -4.04 3.52 -1.12
N ALA A 5 -3.71 3.68 -2.40
CA ALA A 5 -2.73 4.66 -2.84
C ALA A 5 -3.19 6.10 -2.58
N TRP A 6 -4.48 6.43 -2.78
CA TRP A 6 -5.05 7.72 -2.38
C TRP A 6 -4.86 7.95 -0.88
N TRP A 7 -5.23 6.95 -0.07
CA TRP A 7 -5.14 7.06 1.37
C TRP A 7 -3.69 7.18 1.86
N VAL A 8 -2.77 6.36 1.36
CA VAL A 8 -1.34 6.47 1.69
C VAL A 8 -0.80 7.84 1.27
N ARG A 9 -1.12 8.33 0.07
CA ARG A 9 -0.62 9.64 -0.40
C ARG A 9 -1.10 10.82 0.43
N THR A 10 -2.30 10.74 1.00
CA THR A 10 -2.86 11.77 1.86
C THR A 10 -2.34 11.72 3.30
N HIS A 11 -1.79 10.57 3.73
CA HIS A 11 -1.33 10.35 5.10
C HIS A 11 0.19 10.17 5.23
N SER A 12 0.94 10.16 4.13
CA SER A 12 2.40 9.94 4.08
C SER A 12 3.17 11.13 3.54
N ALA A 13 4.40 11.31 4.02
CA ALA A 13 5.34 12.25 3.40
C ALA A 13 5.83 11.70 2.04
N PRO A 14 6.18 12.56 1.06
CA PRO A 14 6.71 12.12 -0.24
C PRO A 14 7.96 11.23 -0.16
N THR A 15 8.71 11.31 0.95
CA THR A 15 9.92 10.54 1.22
C THR A 15 9.66 9.22 1.94
N ASP A 16 8.44 8.97 2.41
CA ASP A 16 8.10 7.74 3.12
C ASP A 16 8.22 6.55 2.18
N VAL A 17 8.81 5.46 2.68
CA VAL A 17 8.96 4.22 1.93
C VAL A 17 7.71 3.36 2.12
N VAL A 18 7.20 2.82 1.01
CA VAL A 18 6.02 1.96 0.98
C VAL A 18 6.42 0.55 0.55
N PHE A 19 6.18 -0.43 1.41
CA PHE A 19 6.22 -1.84 1.03
C PHE A 19 4.85 -2.26 0.47
N ALA A 20 4.84 -3.12 -0.55
CA ALA A 20 3.63 -3.80 -0.97
C ALA A 20 3.84 -5.29 -1.19
N ASP A 21 2.79 -6.04 -0.89
CA ASP A 21 2.70 -7.47 -1.14
C ASP A 21 2.96 -7.83 -2.61
N SER A 22 3.46 -9.05 -2.83
CA SER A 22 3.62 -9.73 -4.12
C SER A 22 2.39 -9.67 -5.05
N ALA A 23 1.18 -9.52 -4.50
CA ALA A 23 -0.03 -9.35 -5.29
C ALA A 23 -0.04 -8.06 -6.13
N TYR A 24 0.88 -7.13 -5.87
CA TYR A 24 0.96 -5.85 -6.53
C TYR A 24 2.28 -5.66 -7.27
N GLU A 25 2.13 -5.32 -8.53
CA GLU A 25 3.26 -5.11 -9.41
C GLU A 25 3.97 -3.78 -9.10
N PRO A 26 5.31 -3.72 -9.15
CA PRO A 26 6.08 -2.49 -8.97
C PRO A 26 5.61 -1.31 -9.82
N TYR A 27 5.15 -1.55 -11.06
CA TYR A 27 4.63 -0.47 -11.90
C TYR A 27 3.33 0.13 -11.34
N GLN A 28 2.50 -0.66 -10.65
CA GLN A 28 1.28 -0.16 -10.00
C GLN A 28 1.65 0.75 -8.83
N LEU A 29 2.68 0.41 -8.05
CA LEU A 29 3.17 1.24 -6.95
C LEU A 29 3.75 2.55 -7.46
N TRP A 30 4.62 2.47 -8.45
CA TRP A 30 5.19 3.65 -9.11
C TRP A 30 4.11 4.60 -9.61
N TYR A 31 3.07 4.03 -10.22
CA TYR A 31 2.00 4.79 -10.83
C TYR A 31 1.05 5.42 -9.81
N TYR A 32 0.49 4.62 -8.90
CA TYR A 32 -0.56 5.06 -7.99
C TYR A 32 -0.01 5.72 -6.73
N VAL A 33 1.01 5.12 -6.11
CA VAL A 33 1.45 5.49 -4.76
C VAL A 33 2.40 6.69 -4.81
N ARG A 34 3.25 6.81 -5.84
CA ARG A 34 4.17 7.95 -6.03
C ARG A 34 4.99 8.25 -4.76
N ARG A 35 5.56 7.19 -4.19
CA ARG A 35 6.51 7.18 -3.06
C ARG A 35 7.67 6.26 -3.38
N PRO A 36 8.84 6.42 -2.74
CA PRO A 36 9.82 5.34 -2.67
C PRO A 36 9.13 4.04 -2.25
N PHE A 37 9.45 2.93 -2.91
CA PHE A 37 8.72 1.68 -2.65
C PHE A 37 9.62 0.45 -2.72
N ILE A 38 9.16 -0.60 -2.06
CA ILE A 38 9.70 -1.95 -2.12
C ILE A 38 8.59 -2.85 -2.65
N GLY A 39 8.86 -3.51 -3.76
CA GLY A 39 7.95 -4.46 -4.41
C GLY A 39 8.75 -5.40 -5.30
N VAL A 40 8.15 -6.54 -5.64
CA VAL A 40 8.80 -7.62 -6.41
C VAL A 40 7.99 -7.88 -7.67
N THR A 41 8.66 -7.95 -8.83
CA THR A 41 8.03 -8.26 -10.13
C THR A 41 7.79 -9.76 -10.33
N ASP A 42 8.65 -10.61 -9.79
CA ASP A 42 8.70 -12.04 -10.12
C ASP A 42 8.66 -12.93 -8.87
N ALA A 43 7.82 -12.56 -7.89
CA ALA A 43 7.65 -13.36 -6.68
C ALA A 43 6.97 -14.69 -7.03
N ALA A 44 7.61 -15.81 -6.70
CA ALA A 44 7.03 -17.15 -6.87
C ALA A 44 6.03 -17.46 -5.76
N THR A 45 6.26 -16.90 -4.56
CA THR A 45 5.37 -17.01 -3.40
C THR A 45 5.16 -15.65 -2.75
N SER A 46 4.10 -15.50 -1.96
CA SER A 46 3.88 -14.26 -1.22
C SER A 46 5.02 -13.92 -0.27
N ALA A 47 5.65 -14.93 0.35
CA ALA A 47 6.76 -14.74 1.27
C ALA A 47 7.98 -14.07 0.62
N ASP A 48 8.18 -14.25 -0.70
CA ASP A 48 9.35 -13.70 -1.41
C ASP A 48 9.42 -12.17 -1.32
N ALA A 49 8.27 -11.49 -1.35
CA ALA A 49 8.23 -10.04 -1.16
C ALA A 49 8.66 -9.63 0.26
N TYR A 50 8.21 -10.37 1.28
CA TYR A 50 8.48 -10.04 2.68
C TYR A 50 9.93 -10.32 3.10
N LEU A 51 10.61 -11.28 2.45
CA LEU A 51 12.03 -11.55 2.68
C LEU A 51 12.93 -10.34 2.41
N LEU A 52 12.45 -9.36 1.64
CA LEU A 52 13.19 -8.13 1.39
C LEU A 52 13.19 -7.18 2.59
N LEU A 53 12.19 -7.24 3.47
CA LEU A 53 12.00 -6.25 4.54
C LEU A 53 13.19 -6.13 5.50
N PRO A 54 13.82 -7.21 5.99
CA PRO A 54 14.98 -7.12 6.89
C PRO A 54 16.23 -6.52 6.23
N GLU A 55 16.33 -6.60 4.90
CA GLU A 55 17.50 -6.14 4.14
C GLU A 55 17.43 -4.64 3.79
N GLN A 56 16.31 -3.99 4.08
CA GLN A 56 16.11 -2.61 3.67
C GLN A 56 16.93 -1.64 4.53
N PRO A 57 17.74 -0.77 3.93
CA PRO A 57 18.52 0.22 4.67
C PRO A 57 17.62 1.29 5.32
N VAL A 58 16.43 1.52 4.73
CA VAL A 58 15.39 2.38 5.26
C VAL A 58 14.13 1.53 5.43
N PRO A 59 13.64 1.32 6.67
CA PRO A 59 12.44 0.52 6.88
C PRO A 59 11.22 1.21 6.26
N PRO A 60 10.21 0.47 5.77
CA PRO A 60 8.97 1.06 5.29
C PRO A 60 8.18 1.76 6.40
N GLN A 61 7.57 2.89 6.06
CA GLN A 61 6.61 3.58 6.92
C GLN A 61 5.18 3.08 6.67
N TRP A 62 4.94 2.46 5.51
CA TRP A 62 3.64 1.96 5.10
C TRP A 62 3.77 0.58 4.49
N TYR A 63 2.85 -0.32 4.82
CA TYR A 63 2.83 -1.68 4.32
C TYR A 63 1.46 -1.98 3.73
N LEU A 64 1.42 -2.28 2.43
CA LEU A 64 0.24 -2.70 1.68
C LEU A 64 0.19 -4.22 1.67
N VAL A 65 -0.66 -4.80 2.51
CA VAL A 65 -0.72 -6.24 2.76
C VAL A 65 -2.08 -6.77 2.33
N VAL A 66 -2.11 -7.83 1.53
CA VAL A 66 -3.38 -8.50 1.22
C VAL A 66 -3.86 -9.28 2.45
N PRO A 67 -5.17 -9.44 2.66
CA PRO A 67 -5.69 -10.33 3.69
C PRO A 67 -5.05 -11.72 3.62
N ASP A 68 -4.94 -12.38 4.77
CA ASP A 68 -4.26 -13.66 5.00
C ASP A 68 -2.72 -13.62 5.04
N ASN A 69 -2.09 -12.54 4.57
CA ASN A 69 -0.63 -12.36 4.60
C ASN A 69 -0.11 -11.56 5.82
N GLU A 70 -0.98 -11.20 6.78
CA GLU A 70 -0.62 -10.43 7.97
C GLU A 70 0.46 -11.14 8.82
N HIS A 71 0.41 -12.47 8.83
CA HIS A 71 1.39 -13.30 9.52
C HIS A 71 2.79 -13.17 8.91
N LEU A 72 2.90 -12.97 7.59
CA LEU A 72 4.17 -12.72 6.91
C LEU A 72 4.72 -11.36 7.33
N LEU A 73 3.87 -10.32 7.35
CA LEU A 73 4.28 -9.00 7.85
C LEU A 73 4.79 -9.10 9.30
N ALA A 74 4.06 -9.79 10.18
CA ALA A 74 4.47 -9.95 11.57
C ALA A 74 5.78 -10.73 11.75
N THR A 75 6.12 -11.61 10.79
CA THR A 75 7.35 -12.42 10.82
C THR A 75 8.57 -11.66 10.33
N TYR A 76 8.41 -10.85 9.27
CA TYR A 76 9.53 -10.27 8.54
C TYR A 76 9.70 -8.76 8.72
N ALA A 77 8.70 -8.05 9.25
CA ALA A 77 8.83 -6.62 9.50
C ALA A 77 9.96 -6.33 10.49
N PRO A 78 10.76 -5.28 10.27
CA PRO A 78 11.88 -4.93 11.14
C PRO A 78 11.44 -4.42 12.51
N GLU A 79 10.18 -4.00 12.65
CA GLU A 79 9.57 -3.57 13.89
C GLU A 79 8.09 -3.98 13.95
N PRO A 80 7.47 -4.03 15.13
CA PRO A 80 6.05 -4.31 15.25
C PRO A 80 5.20 -3.30 14.46
N THR A 81 4.23 -3.79 13.72
CA THR A 81 3.31 -2.98 12.91
C THR A 81 1.90 -2.98 13.49
N ARG A 82 1.12 -1.96 13.18
CA ARG A 82 -0.32 -1.88 13.50
C ARG A 82 -1.15 -1.55 12.27
N LEU A 83 -2.36 -2.10 12.24
CA LEU A 83 -3.32 -1.83 11.17
C LEU A 83 -3.74 -0.36 11.23
N ALA A 84 -3.70 0.30 10.08
CA ALA A 84 -4.06 1.70 9.94
C ALA A 84 -5.35 1.88 9.14
N ALA A 85 -5.52 1.11 8.07
CA ALA A 85 -6.75 1.14 7.29
C ALA A 85 -7.07 -0.21 6.63
N ARG A 86 -8.34 -0.42 6.30
CA ARG A 86 -8.82 -1.53 5.46
C ARG A 86 -9.49 -0.96 4.22
N VAL A 87 -9.07 -1.39 3.04
CA VAL A 87 -9.80 -1.09 1.81
C VAL A 87 -10.86 -2.15 1.59
N LEU A 88 -12.11 -1.72 1.50
CA LEU A 88 -13.27 -2.59 1.37
C LEU A 88 -13.80 -2.57 -0.07
N VAL A 89 -14.18 -3.75 -0.56
CA VAL A 89 -15.02 -3.96 -1.73
C VAL A 89 -16.19 -4.80 -1.26
N ASP A 90 -17.43 -4.32 -1.46
CA ASP A 90 -18.64 -4.99 -0.99
C ASP A 90 -18.58 -5.38 0.51
N GLN A 91 -18.06 -4.46 1.33
CA GLN A 91 -17.84 -4.65 2.78
C GLN A 91 -16.83 -5.74 3.18
N GLN A 92 -16.09 -6.29 2.21
CA GLN A 92 -15.01 -7.24 2.47
C GLN A 92 -13.65 -6.58 2.30
N PRO A 93 -12.71 -6.76 3.25
CA PRO A 93 -11.37 -6.21 3.11
C PRO A 93 -10.65 -6.92 1.96
N VAL A 94 -10.11 -6.14 1.03
CA VAL A 94 -9.30 -6.65 -0.11
C VAL A 94 -7.83 -6.20 -0.02
N LEU A 95 -7.55 -5.24 0.86
CA LEU A 95 -6.21 -4.72 1.11
C LEU A 95 -6.18 -4.09 2.49
N LEU A 96 -5.11 -4.36 3.23
CA LEU A 96 -4.84 -3.84 4.55
C LEU A 96 -3.64 -2.91 4.47
N VAL A 97 -3.74 -1.76 5.13
CA VAL A 97 -2.65 -0.79 5.23
C VAL A 97 -2.15 -0.80 6.65
N TYR A 98 -0.88 -1.14 6.85
CA TYR A 98 -0.21 -1.11 8.15
C TYR A 98 0.83 0.01 8.19
N GLN A 99 1.17 0.41 9.41
CA GLN A 99 2.26 1.33 9.71
C GLN A 99 3.03 0.84 10.95
N PRO A 100 4.24 1.35 11.22
CA PRO A 100 4.94 1.06 12.47
C PRO A 100 4.09 1.32 13.73
N ALA A 101 4.15 0.40 14.69
CA ALA A 101 3.45 0.52 15.97
C ALA A 101 4.02 1.65 16.86
N SER A 102 5.13 2.26 16.46
CA SER A 102 5.68 3.48 17.04
C SER A 102 4.94 4.76 16.58
N GLN A 103 4.33 4.77 15.39
CA GLN A 103 3.66 5.95 14.82
C GLN A 103 2.20 6.05 15.26
N PRO A 104 1.76 7.15 15.91
CA PRO A 104 0.43 7.24 16.49
C PRO A 104 -0.68 7.09 15.44
N ILE A 105 -1.78 6.45 15.81
CA ILE A 105 -2.99 6.41 15.01
C ILE A 105 -4.21 6.71 15.86
N ALA A 106 -5.11 7.54 15.35
CA ALA A 106 -6.34 7.91 16.05
C ALA A 106 -7.36 6.76 16.06
N ALA A 107 -7.55 6.09 14.92
CA ALA A 107 -8.41 4.93 14.76
C ALA A 107 -8.05 4.18 13.47
N VAL A 108 -8.43 2.90 13.39
CA VAL A 108 -8.41 2.15 12.12
C VAL A 108 -9.54 2.67 11.24
N VAL A 109 -9.23 2.96 9.98
CA VAL A 109 -10.19 3.50 9.01
C VAL A 109 -10.60 2.43 8.00
N ASP A 110 -11.91 2.24 7.81
CA ASP A 110 -12.41 1.44 6.71
C ASP A 110 -12.67 2.36 5.49
N ILE A 111 -12.09 1.99 4.35
CA ILE A 111 -12.03 2.78 3.12
C ILE A 111 -12.87 2.08 2.06
N GLU A 112 -14.03 2.63 1.74
CA GLU A 112 -14.85 2.14 0.63
C GLU A 112 -14.15 2.40 -0.71
N SER A 113 -13.84 1.33 -1.45
CA SER A 113 -12.98 1.42 -2.64
C SER A 113 -13.55 2.36 -3.70
N THR A 114 -14.87 2.35 -3.89
CA THR A 114 -15.54 3.15 -4.93
C THR A 114 -15.38 4.65 -4.67
N ALA A 115 -15.63 5.09 -3.44
CA ALA A 115 -15.50 6.50 -3.06
C ALA A 115 -14.04 6.96 -3.11
N ALA A 116 -13.11 6.15 -2.58
CA ALA A 116 -11.69 6.47 -2.58
C ALA A 116 -11.07 6.47 -3.98
N ASN A 117 -11.52 5.58 -4.89
CA ASN A 117 -11.09 5.60 -6.28
C ASN A 117 -11.53 6.89 -7.00
N ALA A 118 -12.76 7.35 -6.75
CA ALA A 118 -13.26 8.60 -7.31
C ALA A 118 -12.51 9.82 -6.74
N ALA A 119 -12.18 9.81 -5.44
CA ALA A 119 -11.35 10.83 -4.83
C ALA A 119 -9.94 10.87 -5.43
N PHE A 120 -9.33 9.70 -5.66
CA PHE A 120 -8.04 9.60 -6.36
C PHE A 120 -8.10 10.27 -7.74
N ASP A 121 -9.12 9.96 -8.55
CA ASP A 121 -9.24 10.51 -9.90
C ASP A 121 -9.40 12.02 -9.90
N MET A 122 -10.18 12.55 -8.99
CA MET A 122 -10.41 13.98 -8.86
C MET A 122 -9.14 14.74 -8.41
N GLU A 123 -8.33 14.14 -7.54
CA GLU A 123 -7.11 14.78 -7.02
C GLU A 123 -5.90 14.61 -7.95
N TYR A 124 -5.78 13.47 -8.62
CA TYR A 124 -4.55 13.07 -9.31
C TYR A 124 -4.72 12.79 -10.80
N GLY A 125 -5.95 12.86 -11.31
CA GLY A 125 -6.29 12.49 -12.67
C GLY A 125 -6.59 11.01 -12.82
N THR A 126 -7.29 10.70 -13.91
CA THR A 126 -7.63 9.35 -14.32
C THR A 126 -6.43 8.62 -14.93
N LEU A 127 -6.58 7.31 -15.07
CA LEU A 127 -5.61 6.48 -15.79
C LEU A 127 -5.32 6.98 -17.21
N GLU A 128 -6.36 7.38 -17.92
CA GLU A 128 -6.29 7.86 -19.30
C GLU A 128 -5.51 9.18 -19.38
N GLU A 129 -5.79 10.11 -18.47
CA GLU A 129 -5.13 11.42 -18.39
C GLU A 129 -3.65 11.31 -18.03
N MET A 130 -3.29 10.39 -17.15
CA MET A 130 -1.90 10.23 -16.68
C MET A 130 -1.00 9.52 -17.69
N PHE A 131 -1.55 8.74 -18.62
CA PHE A 131 -0.78 8.07 -19.67
C PHE A 131 -0.82 8.79 -21.03
N SER A 132 -1.45 9.97 -21.10
CA SER A 132 -1.70 10.64 -22.39
C SER A 132 -2.33 9.69 -23.42
N LEU A 133 -3.10 8.70 -22.95
CA LEU A 133 -3.91 7.83 -23.80
C LEU A 133 -5.15 8.67 -24.13
N GLY A 134 -4.95 9.56 -25.10
CA GLY A 134 -5.78 10.74 -25.29
C GLY A 134 -7.24 10.45 -25.62
N ARG A 135 -8.02 11.54 -25.62
CA ARG A 135 -9.14 11.69 -26.53
C ARG A 135 -8.63 12.05 -27.92
#